data_AF-A0A9E4AXL7-F1
#
_entry.id   AF-A0A9E4AXL7-F1
#
_cell.length_a   1.000
_cell.length_b   1.000
_cell.length_c   1.000
_cell.angle_alpha   90.00
_cell.angle_beta   90.00
_cell.angle_gamma   90.00
#
_symmetry.space_group_name_H-M   'P 1'
#
loop_
_entity.id
_entity.type
_entity.pdbx_description
1 polymer ?
#
loop_
_entity_poly.entity_id
_entity_poly.type
_entity_poly.pdbx_seq_one_letter_code
_entity_poly.pdbx_strand_id
1 'polypeptide(L)'
;MRKFTGGEENITLPGATVREVIDNLESRYPGIKERLCEENRLKPGIAVYINGLLTRGSILERVDTDAEIHFLPAIGGGVAEPSR
;
A
#
# COMPACT_ATOMS: atom_id res chain seq x y z
N MET A 1 -1.86 0.44 -14.11
CA MET A 1 -1.38 1.39 -13.09
C MET A 1 -0.92 2.68 -13.75
N ARG A 2 0.09 2.69 -14.63
CA ARG A 2 0.50 3.83 -15.51
C ARG A 2 -0.56 4.56 -16.36
N LYS A 3 -1.79 4.06 -16.46
CA LYS A 3 -2.88 4.66 -17.27
C LYS A 3 -3.94 5.38 -16.44
N PHE A 4 -3.88 5.31 -15.11
CA PHE A 4 -4.92 5.87 -14.23
C PHE A 4 -4.45 7.05 -13.37
N THR A 5 -3.17 7.40 -13.44
CA THR A 5 -2.54 8.36 -12.52
C THR A 5 -2.14 9.67 -13.15
N GLY A 6 -2.39 9.91 -14.45
CA GLY A 6 -2.00 11.18 -15.06
C GLY A 6 -0.52 11.56 -14.89
N GLY A 7 0.36 10.61 -14.51
CA GLY A 7 1.76 10.87 -14.17
C GLY A 7 2.07 11.03 -12.67
N GLU A 8 1.07 11.03 -11.77
CA GLU A 8 1.25 11.24 -10.33
C GLU A 8 0.80 10.01 -9.52
N GLU A 9 1.72 9.05 -9.36
CA GLU A 9 1.57 7.81 -8.56
C GLU A 9 2.09 7.97 -7.11
N ASN A 10 2.51 9.17 -6.72
CA ASN A 10 3.19 9.45 -5.45
C ASN A 10 2.39 10.44 -4.61
N ILE A 11 1.87 9.99 -3.47
CA ILE A 11 1.22 10.86 -2.49
C ILE A 11 2.22 11.09 -1.36
N THR A 12 2.68 12.33 -1.20
CA THR A 12 3.49 12.72 -0.05
C THR A 12 2.58 12.95 1.15
N LEU A 13 2.66 12.05 2.13
CA LEU A 13 1.93 12.17 3.40
C LEU A 13 2.94 12.15 4.55
N PRO A 14 2.74 12.98 5.59
CA PRO A 14 3.53 12.86 6.81
C PRO A 14 3.15 11.59 7.55
N GLY A 15 4.13 10.77 7.90
CA GLY A 15 3.96 9.58 8.72
C GLY A 15 5.31 8.94 9.05
N ALA A 16 5.51 8.52 10.30
CA ALA A 16 6.75 7.85 10.72
C ALA A 16 6.65 6.32 10.61
N THR A 17 5.45 5.81 10.31
CA THR A 17 5.15 4.38 10.22
C THR A 17 4.19 4.07 9.08
N VAL A 18 4.25 2.84 8.56
CA VAL A 18 3.33 2.36 7.51
C VAL A 18 1.87 2.52 7.94
N ARG A 19 1.56 2.31 9.22
CA ARG A 19 0.23 2.50 9.81
C ARG A 19 -0.24 3.94 9.69
N GLU A 20 0.58 4.90 10.07
CA GLU A 20 0.22 6.33 9.96
C GLU A 20 0.00 6.72 8.51
N VAL A 21 0.83 6.23 7.58
CA VAL A 21 0.63 6.48 6.15
C VAL A 21 -0.69 5.88 5.66
N ILE A 22 -1.02 4.65 6.06
CA ILE A 22 -2.30 4.00 5.71
C ILE A 22 -3.49 4.76 6.32
N ASP A 23 -3.38 5.26 7.55
CA ASP A 23 -4.44 6.02 8.21
C ASP A 23 -4.68 7.38 7.53
N ASN A 24 -3.61 8.08 7.17
CA ASN A 24 -3.70 9.30 6.36
C ASN A 24 -4.27 9.02 4.96
N LEU A 25 -3.91 7.88 4.35
CA LEU A 25 -4.50 7.42 3.09
C LEU A 25 -5.99 7.11 3.24
N GLU A 26 -6.43 6.52 4.35
CA GLU A 26 -7.85 6.29 4.66
C GLU A 26 -8.62 7.61 4.78
N SER A 27 -8.05 8.60 5.45
CA SER A 27 -8.65 9.93 5.58
C SER A 27 -8.87 10.60 4.22
N ARG A 28 -7.92 10.41 3.29
CA ARG A 28 -7.99 10.93 1.91
C ARG A 28 -8.88 10.08 0.99
N TYR A 29 -8.83 8.76 1.16
CA TYR A 29 -9.47 7.74 0.33
C TYR A 29 -10.15 6.69 1.23
N PRO A 30 -11.36 7.00 1.73
CA PRO A 30 -12.08 6.07 2.61
C PRO A 30 -12.30 4.72 1.92
N GLY A 31 -11.94 3.64 2.60
CA GLY A 31 -12.01 2.26 2.09
C GLY A 31 -10.70 1.68 1.56
N ILE A 32 -9.62 2.47 1.44
CA ILE A 32 -8.32 1.96 0.99
C ILE A 32 -7.62 1.09 2.06
N LYS A 33 -7.77 1.45 3.35
CA LYS A 33 -7.21 0.69 4.47
C LYS A 33 -7.72 -0.74 4.50
N GLU A 34 -9.03 -0.93 4.38
CA GLU A 34 -9.68 -2.26 4.39
C GLU A 34 -9.23 -3.15 3.19
N ARG A 35 -8.85 -2.51 2.08
CA ARG A 35 -8.25 -3.19 0.92
C ARG A 35 -6.80 -3.60 1.13
N LEU A 36 -6.02 -2.80 1.86
CA LEU A 36 -4.57 -2.99 2.05
C LEU A 36 -4.25 -3.85 3.30
N CYS A 37 -4.95 -3.59 4.39
CA CYS A 37 -4.77 -4.23 5.69
C CYS A 37 -6.10 -4.55 6.36
N GLU A 38 -6.09 -5.58 7.20
CA GLU A 38 -7.22 -5.97 8.04
C GLU A 38 -6.80 -5.86 9.50
N GLU A 39 -7.57 -5.09 10.27
CA GLU A 39 -7.32 -4.78 11.68
C GLU A 39 -5.93 -4.16 11.93
N ASN A 40 -4.91 -5.00 12.15
CA ASN A 40 -3.53 -4.61 12.44
C ASN A 40 -2.49 -5.39 11.62
N ARG A 41 -2.91 -6.04 10.52
CA ARG A 41 -2.03 -6.83 9.66
C ARG A 41 -2.30 -6.55 8.19
N LEU A 42 -1.25 -6.55 7.38
CA LEU A 42 -1.40 -6.47 5.93
C LEU A 42 -2.10 -7.73 5.41
N LYS A 43 -3.00 -7.56 4.43
CA LYS A 43 -3.70 -8.70 3.85
C LYS A 43 -2.70 -9.61 3.13
N PRO A 44 -2.88 -10.94 3.15
CA PRO A 44 -1.96 -11.88 2.50
C PRO A 44 -1.87 -11.69 0.98
N GLY A 45 -2.84 -10.99 0.37
CA GLY A 45 -2.84 -10.60 -1.04
C GLY A 45 -2.16 -9.27 -1.33
N ILE A 46 -1.50 -8.63 -0.36
CA ILE A 46 -0.85 -7.32 -0.51
C ILE A 46 0.61 -7.42 -0.05
N ALA A 47 1.51 -7.03 -0.95
CA ALA A 47 2.92 -6.85 -0.69
C ALA A 47 3.23 -5.35 -0.57
N VAL A 48 4.01 -5.00 0.45
CA VAL A 48 4.48 -3.64 0.65
C VAL A 48 5.96 -3.59 0.34
N TYR A 49 6.37 -2.64 -0.48
CA TYR A 49 7.75 -2.35 -0.79
C TYR A 49 8.11 -0.99 -0.24
N ILE A 50 9.20 -0.91 0.51
CA ILE A 50 9.71 0.35 1.06
C ILE A 50 11.08 0.56 0.42
N ASN A 51 11.25 1.65 -0.34
CA ASN A 51 12.47 1.92 -1.12
C ASN A 51 12.86 0.75 -2.04
N GLY A 52 11.87 0.07 -2.63
CA GLY A 52 12.06 -1.10 -3.48
C GLY A 52 12.40 -2.40 -2.75
N LEU A 53 12.47 -2.40 -1.41
CA LEU A 53 12.67 -3.60 -0.60
C LEU A 53 11.33 -4.17 -0.17
N LEU A 54 11.11 -5.46 -0.46
CA LEU A 54 9.92 -6.18 -0.01
C LEU A 54 9.94 -6.30 1.52
N THR A 55 9.00 -5.65 2.20
CA THR A 55 8.80 -5.89 3.63
C THR A 55 7.82 -7.03 3.85
N ARG A 56 8.11 -7.88 4.85
CA ARG A 56 7.21 -8.95 5.31
C ARG A 56 6.02 -8.45 6.12
N GLY A 57 5.80 -7.14 6.16
CA GLY A 57 4.47 -6.61 6.36
C GLY A 57 4.08 -6.40 7.82
N SER A 58 4.91 -5.68 8.56
CA SER A 58 4.43 -5.01 9.77
C SER A 58 3.93 -3.61 9.42
N ILE A 59 2.66 -3.31 9.69
CA ILE A 59 2.15 -1.94 9.62
C ILE A 59 2.88 -1.01 10.62
N LEU A 60 3.56 -1.60 11.60
CA LEU A 60 4.38 -0.89 12.58
C LEU A 60 5.81 -0.62 12.09
N GLU A 61 6.15 -1.04 10.88
CA GLU A 61 7.46 -0.73 10.30
C GLU A 61 7.64 0.78 10.22
N ARG A 62 8.81 1.24 10.68
CA ARG A 62 9.18 2.64 10.56
C ARG A 62 9.49 2.96 9.11
N VAL A 63 9.03 4.13 8.71
CA VAL A 63 9.24 4.66 7.37
C VAL A 63 10.02 5.95 7.52
N ASP A 64 11.15 6.05 6.83
CA ASP A 64 11.91 7.28 6.76
C ASP A 64 11.13 8.37 6.02
N THR A 65 11.44 9.64 6.30
CA THR A 65 10.71 10.78 5.74
C THR A 65 10.79 10.86 4.21
N ASP A 66 11.82 10.28 3.61
CA ASP A 66 12.03 10.20 2.15
C ASP A 66 11.77 8.81 1.59
N ALA A 67 11.19 7.90 2.37
CA ALA A 67 11.00 6.53 1.93
C ALA A 67 9.77 6.36 1.03
N GLU A 68 9.98 5.70 -0.10
CA GLU A 68 8.94 5.44 -1.09
C GLU A 68 8.22 4.13 -0.78
N ILE A 69 6.92 4.20 -0.49
CA ILE A 69 6.10 3.01 -0.19
C ILE A 69 5.24 2.63 -1.38
N HIS A 70 5.42 1.41 -1.87
CA HIS A 70 4.56 0.81 -2.90
C HIS A 70 3.69 -0.29 -2.31
N PHE A 71 2.39 -0.13 -2.48
CA PHE A 71 1.41 -1.17 -2.18
C PHE A 71 1.08 -1.90 -3.48
N LEU A 72 1.64 -3.10 -3.63
CA LEU A 72 1.36 -3.95 -4.77
C LEU A 72 0.51 -5.13 -4.31
N PRO A 73 -0.52 -5.53 -5.06
CA PRO A 73 -1.14 -6.81 -4.79
C PRO A 73 -0.08 -7.90 -4.95
N ALA A 74 0.01 -8.81 -3.99
CA ALA A 74 0.86 -9.98 -4.00
C ALA A 74 0.32 -10.99 -5.04
N ILE A 75 0.26 -10.57 -6.30
CA ILE A 75 -0.10 -11.42 -7.41
C ILE A 75 1.15 -12.25 -7.74
N GLY A 76 1.21 -13.45 -7.17
CA GLY A 76 1.80 -14.57 -7.91
C GLY A 76 1.05 -14.67 -9.24
N GLY A 77 1.80 -14.63 -10.35
CA GLY A 77 1.27 -14.27 -11.67
C GLY A 77 -0.08 -14.89 -12.08
N GLY A 78 -0.89 -14.05 -12.73
CA GLY A 78 -1.93 -14.50 -13.68
C GLY A 78 -3.29 -14.85 -13.09
N VAL A 79 -4.31 -14.21 -13.68
CA VAL A 79 -5.75 -14.53 -13.71
C VAL A 79 -6.55 -14.52 -12.39
N ALA A 80 -7.28 -13.42 -12.20
CA ALA A 80 -8.61 -13.48 -11.60
C ALA A 80 -9.48 -12.35 -12.18
N GLU A 81 -9.88 -12.49 -13.44
CA GLU A 81 -11.23 -12.09 -13.83
C GLU A 81 -12.16 -13.26 -13.51
N PRO A 82 -13.14 -13.12 -12.62
CA PRO A 82 -14.43 -13.76 -12.82
C PRO A 82 -15.31 -12.72 -13.52
N SER A 83 -15.32 -12.78 -14.85
CA SER A 83 -16.37 -12.18 -15.65
C SER A 83 -17.61 -13.06 -15.51
N ARG A 84 -18.65 -12.48 -14.91
CA ARG A 84 -20.09 -12.74 -15.07
C ARG A 84 -20.66 -14.13 -14.78
#